data_AF-A0A1W1ZV37-F1
#
_entry.id   AF-A0A1W1ZV37-F1
#
_cell.length_a   1.000
_cell.length_b   1.000
_cell.length_c   1.000
_cell.angle_alpha   90.00
_cell.angle_beta   90.00
_cell.angle_gamma   90.00
#
_symmetry.space_group_name_H-M   'P 1'
#
loop_
_entity.id
_entity.type
_entity.pdbx_description
1 polymer ?
#
loop_
_entity_poly.entity_id
_entity_poly.type
_entity_poly.pdbx_seq_one_letter_code
_entity_poly.pdbx_strand_id
1 'polypeptide(L)'
;MKKLTSIALVLCIVMIPVLSLAATIDLSGMSLADLIKLQEQITIAMWKTQEWQEVTVPAGLYQVGREIPAGKWTITATPNASMAQVEIGSKLDDTGMGISWSGSYESNYLYGKESWLYNESQMNSWNVTLTDGLYINLGATMVFTPYAGPSFKFK
;
A
#
# COMPACT_ATOMS: atom_id res chain seq x y z
N MET A 1 25.58 11.39 54.62
CA MET A 1 25.50 11.24 53.15
C MET A 1 25.53 9.76 52.71
N LYS A 2 24.60 8.93 53.20
CA LYS A 2 24.52 7.49 52.82
C LYS A 2 23.12 7.04 52.36
N LYS A 3 22.14 7.95 52.38
CA LYS A 3 20.74 7.69 51.98
C LYS A 3 20.38 8.28 50.60
N LEU A 4 21.27 9.11 50.04
CA LEU A 4 21.10 9.74 48.72
C LEU A 4 21.70 8.91 47.57
N THR A 5 22.57 7.95 47.87
CA THR A 5 23.20 7.09 46.86
C THR A 5 22.33 5.88 46.48
N SER A 6 21.36 5.49 47.30
CA SER A 6 20.45 4.36 46.98
C SER A 6 19.33 4.72 46.02
N ILE A 7 18.96 6.01 45.88
CA ILE A 7 17.86 6.42 44.99
C ILE A 7 18.35 6.53 43.53
N ALA A 8 19.61 6.90 43.32
CA ALA A 8 20.21 6.95 41.99
C ALA A 8 20.36 5.56 41.33
N LEU A 9 20.56 4.50 42.14
CA LEU A 9 20.68 3.13 41.62
C LEU A 9 19.33 2.52 41.21
N VAL A 10 18.25 2.88 41.89
CA VAL A 10 16.89 2.40 41.57
C VAL A 10 16.37 3.09 40.30
N LEU A 11 16.72 4.35 40.05
CA LEU A 11 16.29 5.07 38.85
C LEU A 11 16.97 4.55 37.57
N CYS A 12 18.19 4.02 37.65
CA CYS A 12 18.88 3.42 36.51
C CYS A 12 18.34 2.03 36.12
N ILE A 13 17.66 1.31 37.03
CA ILE A 13 17.05 0.01 36.73
C ILE A 13 15.69 0.17 36.01
N VAL A 14 15.10 1.38 36.02
CA VAL A 14 13.87 1.69 35.28
C VAL A 14 14.15 2.14 33.83
N MET A 15 15.41 2.40 33.47
CA MET A 15 15.87 2.61 32.08
C MET A 15 16.46 1.33 31.47
N ILE A 16 15.86 0.17 31.76
CA ILE A 16 16.06 -0.98 30.88
C ILE A 16 15.40 -0.58 29.55
N PRO A 17 16.14 -0.54 28.43
CA PRO A 17 15.52 -0.29 27.14
C PRO A 17 14.42 -1.33 27.00
N VAL A 18 13.20 -0.87 26.71
CA VAL A 18 12.13 -1.72 26.22
C VAL A 18 12.78 -2.49 25.08
N LEU A 19 13.17 -3.74 25.37
CA LEU A 19 13.67 -4.66 24.39
C LEU A 19 12.55 -4.68 23.36
N SER A 20 12.85 -4.15 22.18
CA SER A 20 12.06 -4.36 20.99
C SER A 20 12.07 -5.86 20.73
N LEU A 21 11.19 -6.56 21.45
CA LEU A 21 10.61 -7.80 20.99
C LEU A 21 9.81 -7.36 19.78
N ALA A 22 10.48 -7.33 18.62
CA ALA A 22 9.78 -7.50 17.36
C ALA A 22 9.08 -8.85 17.49
N ALA A 23 7.85 -8.81 18.00
CA ALA A 23 6.98 -9.97 18.04
C ALA A 23 6.85 -10.41 16.59
N THR A 24 7.56 -11.47 16.23
CA THR A 24 7.38 -12.12 14.95
C THR A 24 5.92 -12.55 14.92
N ILE A 25 5.13 -11.91 14.06
CA ILE A 25 3.73 -12.27 13.89
C ILE A 25 3.75 -13.65 13.24
N ASP A 26 3.55 -14.70 14.03
CA ASP A 26 3.44 -16.06 13.52
C ASP A 26 2.05 -16.24 12.91
N LEU A 27 2.02 -16.31 11.58
CA LEU A 27 0.82 -16.51 10.78
C LEU A 27 0.65 -17.97 10.33
N SER A 28 1.62 -18.85 10.65
CA SER A 28 1.68 -20.21 10.09
C SER A 28 0.54 -21.13 10.53
N GLY A 29 -0.08 -20.85 11.67
CA GLY A 29 -1.24 -21.59 12.19
C GLY A 29 -2.60 -21.10 11.70
N MET A 30 -2.66 -20.03 10.90
CA MET A 30 -3.95 -19.47 10.44
C MET A 30 -4.47 -20.19 9.20
N SER A 31 -5.80 -20.30 9.10
CA SER A 31 -6.42 -20.78 7.87
C SER A 31 -6.27 -19.74 6.74
N LEU A 32 -6.35 -20.18 5.48
CA LEU A 32 -6.30 -19.27 4.34
C LEU A 32 -7.37 -18.16 4.42
N ALA A 33 -8.58 -18.51 4.86
CA ALA A 33 -9.66 -17.54 5.02
C ALA A 33 -9.32 -16.47 6.06
N ASP A 34 -8.67 -16.86 7.16
CA ASP A 34 -8.26 -15.93 8.20
C ASP A 34 -7.10 -15.04 7.72
N LEU A 35 -6.18 -15.56 6.91
CA LEU A 35 -5.09 -14.79 6.31
C LEU A 35 -5.61 -13.70 5.35
N ILE A 36 -6.61 -14.04 4.51
CA ILE A 36 -7.27 -13.08 3.62
C ILE A 36 -7.95 -11.99 4.45
N LYS A 37 -8.72 -12.38 5.47
CA LYS A 37 -9.39 -11.42 6.36
C LYS A 37 -8.40 -10.51 7.10
N LEU A 38 -7.26 -11.04 7.52
CA LEU A 38 -6.20 -10.25 8.14
C LEU A 38 -5.60 -9.24 7.15
N GLN A 39 -5.35 -9.66 5.90
CA GLN A 39 -4.89 -8.76 4.84
C GLN A 39 -5.87 -7.59 4.65
N GLU A 40 -7.17 -7.88 4.54
CA GLU A 40 -8.21 -6.84 4.42
C GLU A 40 -8.15 -5.84 5.58
N GLN A 41 -8.02 -6.32 6.82
CA GLN A 41 -7.93 -5.46 8.00
C GLN A 41 -6.67 -4.60 8.00
N ILE A 42 -5.53 -5.17 7.62
CA ILE A 42 -4.25 -4.46 7.49
C ILE A 42 -4.39 -3.36 6.44
N THR A 43 -4.93 -3.67 5.26
CA THR A 43 -5.12 -2.68 4.19
C THR A 43 -5.99 -1.53 4.66
N ILE A 44 -7.13 -1.80 5.31
CA ILE A 44 -8.01 -0.76 5.87
C ILE A 44 -7.29 0.07 6.94
N ALA A 45 -6.52 -0.57 7.81
CA ALA A 45 -5.77 0.12 8.86
C ALA A 45 -4.71 1.06 8.28
N MET A 46 -4.01 0.63 7.22
CA MET A 46 -3.00 1.46 6.53
C MET A 46 -3.58 2.79 6.04
N TRP A 47 -4.81 2.80 5.51
CA TRP A 47 -5.48 4.02 5.05
C TRP A 47 -5.94 4.95 6.18
N LYS A 48 -6.05 4.47 7.42
CA LYS A 48 -6.56 5.23 8.57
C LYS A 48 -5.45 5.85 9.42
N THR A 49 -4.18 5.53 9.16
CA THR A 49 -3.07 6.07 9.96
C THR A 49 -2.87 7.56 9.70
N GLN A 50 -2.34 8.30 10.67
CA GLN A 50 -2.08 9.74 10.51
C GLN A 50 -0.85 10.05 9.63
N GLU A 51 -0.05 9.03 9.31
CA GLU A 51 1.12 9.09 8.42
C GLU A 51 0.75 8.82 6.94
N TRP A 52 -0.54 8.88 6.59
CA TRP A 52 -1.21 8.55 5.32
C TRP A 52 -0.71 9.23 4.02
N GLN A 53 0.46 9.86 3.99
CA GLN A 53 0.96 10.54 2.80
C GLN A 53 1.22 9.58 1.63
N GLU A 54 1.51 8.31 1.94
CA GLU A 54 1.89 7.29 0.97
C GLU A 54 1.57 5.88 1.49
N VAL A 55 0.91 5.05 0.68
CA VAL A 55 0.54 3.67 1.05
C VAL A 55 1.08 2.69 0.02
N THR A 56 1.89 1.73 0.46
CA THR A 56 2.39 0.64 -0.38
C THR A 56 1.37 -0.50 -0.41
N VAL A 57 0.77 -0.73 -1.58
CA VAL A 57 -0.25 -1.76 -1.80
C VAL A 57 0.39 -2.93 -2.57
N PRO A 58 0.31 -4.17 -2.06
CA PRO A 58 0.86 -5.33 -2.76
C PRO A 58 0.11 -5.64 -4.06
N ALA A 59 0.69 -6.52 -4.88
CA ALA A 59 0.02 -7.05 -6.06
C ALA A 59 -1.26 -7.79 -5.68
N GLY A 60 -2.30 -7.66 -6.50
CA GLY A 60 -3.58 -8.31 -6.26
C GLY A 60 -4.78 -7.59 -6.87
N LEU A 61 -5.94 -8.21 -6.71
CA LEU A 61 -7.25 -7.70 -7.12
C LEU A 61 -7.98 -7.14 -5.90
N TYR A 62 -8.48 -5.91 -6.00
CA TYR A 62 -9.11 -5.17 -4.92
C TYR A 62 -10.44 -4.55 -5.37
N GLN A 63 -11.42 -4.46 -4.46
CA GLN A 63 -12.65 -3.70 -4.67
C GLN A 63 -12.52 -2.27 -4.10
N VAL A 64 -12.80 -1.28 -4.95
CA VAL A 64 -12.82 0.13 -4.56
C VAL A 64 -14.04 0.40 -3.69
N GLY A 65 -13.83 1.10 -2.57
CA GLY A 65 -14.82 1.35 -1.53
C GLY A 65 -14.83 0.30 -0.40
N ARG A 66 -14.11 -0.82 -0.58
CA ARG A 66 -13.95 -1.86 0.44
C ARG A 66 -12.49 -1.98 0.89
N GLU A 67 -11.60 -2.44 0.01
CA GLU A 67 -10.18 -2.59 0.32
C GLU A 67 -9.38 -1.32 0.02
N ILE A 68 -9.72 -0.61 -1.06
CA ILE A 68 -9.08 0.66 -1.45
C ILE A 68 -10.14 1.76 -1.43
N PRO A 69 -9.98 2.85 -0.66
CA PRO A 69 -10.97 3.93 -0.64
C PRO A 69 -11.16 4.58 -2.02
N ALA A 70 -12.40 4.91 -2.37
CA ALA A 70 -12.65 5.77 -3.52
C ALA A 70 -12.02 7.15 -3.34
N GLY A 71 -11.57 7.74 -4.45
CA GLY A 71 -10.87 9.01 -4.43
C GLY A 71 -10.01 9.22 -5.68
N LYS A 72 -9.31 10.35 -5.67
CA LYS A 72 -8.29 10.65 -6.70
C LYS A 72 -6.93 10.24 -6.17
N TRP A 73 -6.24 9.41 -6.93
CA TRP A 73 -5.00 8.78 -6.53
C TRP A 73 -3.93 8.95 -7.61
N THR A 74 -2.69 9.07 -7.18
CA THR A 74 -1.51 8.85 -8.02
C THR A 74 -0.96 7.48 -7.66
N ILE A 75 -1.02 6.55 -8.60
CA ILE A 75 -0.46 5.20 -8.47
C ILE A 75 0.92 5.21 -9.09
N THR A 76 1.95 4.84 -8.34
CA THR A 76 3.35 4.88 -8.77
C THR A 76 3.96 3.48 -8.66
N ALA A 77 4.70 3.07 -9.69
CA ALA A 77 5.49 1.84 -9.63
C ALA A 77 6.62 1.95 -8.61
N THR A 78 6.79 0.91 -7.80
CA THR A 78 7.95 0.78 -6.90
C THR A 78 9.26 0.83 -7.71
N PRO A 79 10.39 1.32 -7.14
CA PRO A 79 11.60 1.62 -7.92
C PRO A 79 12.10 0.49 -8.81
N ASN A 80 12.00 -0.76 -8.34
CA ASN A 80 12.50 -1.95 -9.03
C ASN A 80 11.44 -2.71 -9.85
N ALA A 81 10.20 -2.21 -9.94
CA ALA A 81 9.15 -2.87 -10.72
C ALA A 81 9.50 -2.87 -12.21
N SER A 82 9.69 -4.06 -12.79
CA SER A 82 10.10 -4.22 -14.19
C SER A 82 9.10 -3.67 -15.18
N MET A 83 7.87 -4.18 -15.14
CA MET A 83 6.74 -3.72 -15.92
C MET A 83 5.51 -4.17 -15.16
N ALA A 84 4.74 -3.22 -14.64
CA ALA A 84 3.66 -3.53 -13.73
C ALA A 84 2.35 -2.99 -14.30
N GLN A 85 1.47 -3.92 -14.67
CA GLN A 85 0.16 -3.57 -15.20
C GLN A 85 -0.76 -3.11 -14.08
N VAL A 86 -1.50 -2.02 -14.32
CA VAL A 86 -2.61 -1.60 -13.50
C VAL A 86 -3.85 -1.65 -14.37
N GLU A 87 -4.86 -2.40 -13.94
CA GLU A 87 -6.13 -2.51 -14.63
C GLU A 87 -7.23 -2.01 -13.69
N ILE A 88 -8.19 -1.26 -14.21
CA ILE A 88 -9.35 -0.78 -13.47
C ILE A 88 -10.59 -1.06 -14.32
N GLY A 89 -11.64 -1.58 -13.69
CA GLY A 89 -12.88 -1.81 -14.42
C GLY A 89 -14.10 -2.06 -13.55
N SER A 90 -15.27 -2.04 -14.20
CA SER A 90 -16.56 -2.17 -13.52
C SER A 90 -16.97 -3.60 -13.18
N LYS A 91 -16.28 -4.59 -13.74
CA LYS A 91 -16.68 -6.00 -13.68
C LYS A 91 -15.45 -6.90 -13.62
N LEU A 92 -15.60 -8.02 -12.93
CA LEU A 92 -14.67 -9.13 -13.04
C LEU A 92 -15.01 -9.99 -14.26
N ASP A 93 -14.01 -10.68 -14.79
CA ASP A 93 -14.22 -11.70 -15.81
C ASP A 93 -14.93 -12.94 -15.24
N ASP A 94 -15.25 -13.89 -16.12
CA ASP A 94 -15.99 -15.11 -15.74
C ASP A 94 -15.22 -16.01 -14.76
N THR A 95 -13.91 -15.78 -14.60
CA THR A 95 -13.07 -16.51 -13.63
C THR A 95 -13.12 -15.88 -12.23
N GLY A 96 -13.52 -14.61 -12.14
CA GLY A 96 -13.48 -13.83 -10.91
C GLY A 96 -12.06 -13.44 -10.46
N MET A 97 -11.03 -13.75 -11.26
CA MET A 97 -9.62 -13.50 -10.94
C MET A 97 -9.02 -12.33 -11.73
N GLY A 98 -9.72 -11.84 -12.75
CA GLY A 98 -9.28 -10.71 -13.58
C GLY A 98 -10.41 -9.71 -13.81
N ILE A 99 -10.06 -8.57 -14.41
CA ILE A 99 -11.02 -7.53 -14.78
C ILE A 99 -11.56 -7.81 -16.19
N SER A 100 -12.87 -7.80 -16.33
CA SER A 100 -13.53 -7.99 -17.63
C SER A 100 -13.27 -6.81 -18.55
N TRP A 101 -13.04 -7.10 -19.82
CA TRP A 101 -12.97 -6.09 -20.87
C TRP A 101 -14.36 -5.57 -21.26
N SER A 102 -15.43 -6.17 -20.71
CA SER A 102 -16.81 -5.69 -20.89
C SER A 102 -17.17 -4.66 -19.81
N GLY A 103 -17.79 -3.55 -20.23
CA GLY A 103 -18.10 -2.42 -19.35
C GLY A 103 -17.00 -1.36 -19.37
N SER A 104 -16.85 -0.59 -18.28
CA SER A 104 -15.71 0.33 -18.17
C SER A 104 -14.45 -0.49 -17.90
N TYR A 105 -13.42 -0.25 -18.71
CA TYR A 105 -12.11 -0.85 -18.57
C TYR A 105 -11.05 0.18 -18.98
N GLU A 106 -10.05 0.36 -18.14
CA GLU A 106 -8.87 1.13 -18.43
C GLU A 106 -7.65 0.40 -17.86
N SER A 107 -6.52 0.47 -18.57
CA SER A 107 -5.29 -0.13 -18.09
C SER A 107 -4.08 0.63 -18.57
N ASN A 108 -2.99 0.48 -17.82
CA ASN A 108 -1.70 1.08 -18.12
C ASN A 108 -0.56 0.20 -17.60
N TYR A 109 0.62 0.36 -18.19
CA TYR A 109 1.86 -0.21 -17.68
C TYR A 109 2.68 0.87 -16.97
N LEU A 110 3.09 0.58 -15.75
CA LEU A 110 3.97 1.42 -14.95
C LEU A 110 5.34 0.75 -14.79
N TYR A 111 6.40 1.56 -14.87
CA TYR A 111 7.78 1.10 -14.81
C TYR A 111 8.49 1.76 -13.64
N GLY A 112 9.14 0.98 -12.80
CA GLY A 112 9.98 1.48 -11.71
C GLY A 112 11.23 2.16 -12.25
N LYS A 113 11.59 3.34 -11.74
CA LYS A 113 12.71 4.15 -12.26
C LYS A 113 14.09 3.48 -12.16
N GLU A 114 14.24 2.49 -11.28
CA GLU A 114 15.47 1.69 -11.13
C GLU A 114 15.41 0.39 -11.94
N SER A 115 14.29 0.10 -12.61
CA SER A 115 14.21 -1.05 -13.50
C SER A 115 15.13 -0.89 -14.70
N TRP A 116 15.76 -1.99 -15.10
CA TRP A 116 16.50 -2.10 -16.36
C TRP A 116 15.61 -1.93 -17.62
N LEU A 117 14.28 -2.03 -17.49
CA LEU A 117 13.32 -1.76 -18.57
C LEU A 117 12.87 -0.30 -18.64
N TYR A 118 13.19 0.51 -17.63
CA TYR A 118 12.76 1.91 -17.58
C TYR A 118 13.57 2.79 -18.52
N ASN A 119 12.87 3.72 -19.17
CA ASN A 119 13.46 4.88 -19.82
C ASN A 119 12.50 6.08 -19.69
N GLU A 120 12.96 7.28 -20.01
CA GLU A 120 12.18 8.51 -19.79
C GLU A 120 10.87 8.61 -20.58
N SER A 121 10.68 7.80 -21.62
CA SER A 121 9.39 7.74 -22.35
C SER A 121 8.34 6.88 -21.65
N GLN A 122 8.76 6.06 -20.67
CA GLN A 122 7.87 5.17 -19.94
C GLN A 122 7.18 5.88 -18.78
N MET A 123 5.92 5.51 -18.56
CA MET A 123 5.15 6.03 -17.45
C MET A 123 5.57 5.32 -16.15
N ASN A 124 5.92 6.10 -15.12
CA ASN A 124 6.19 5.57 -13.78
C ASN A 124 5.00 5.77 -12.82
N SER A 125 4.12 6.73 -13.12
CA SER A 125 2.96 7.07 -12.28
C SER A 125 1.72 7.38 -13.11
N TRP A 126 0.55 6.99 -12.63
CA TRP A 126 -0.73 7.23 -13.26
C TRP A 126 -1.72 7.87 -12.28
N ASN A 127 -2.30 9.01 -12.68
CA ASN A 127 -3.34 9.69 -11.92
C ASN A 127 -4.71 9.12 -12.31
N VAL A 128 -5.42 8.57 -11.34
CA VAL A 128 -6.71 7.90 -11.54
C VAL A 128 -7.77 8.43 -10.58
N THR A 129 -9.03 8.35 -11.00
CA THR A 129 -10.18 8.55 -10.12
C THR A 129 -10.84 7.20 -9.88
N LEU A 130 -10.64 6.65 -8.69
CA LEU A 130 -11.27 5.40 -8.27
C LEU A 130 -12.64 5.71 -7.70
N THR A 131 -13.68 5.12 -8.32
CA THR A 131 -15.08 5.26 -7.89
C THR A 131 -15.51 4.00 -7.14
N ASP A 132 -16.33 4.15 -6.11
CA ASP A 132 -16.88 3.02 -5.34
C ASP A 132 -17.52 1.97 -6.26
N GLY A 133 -17.25 0.70 -5.98
CA GLY A 133 -17.77 -0.44 -6.71
C GLY A 133 -16.95 -0.85 -7.93
N LEU A 134 -15.91 -0.09 -8.31
CA LEU A 134 -14.92 -0.54 -9.29
C LEU A 134 -14.00 -1.62 -8.71
N TYR A 135 -13.33 -2.35 -9.60
CA TYR A 135 -12.24 -3.26 -9.29
C TYR A 135 -10.94 -2.70 -9.82
N ILE A 136 -9.85 -2.94 -9.11
CA ILE A 136 -8.48 -2.62 -9.53
C ILE A 136 -7.57 -3.84 -9.35
N ASN A 137 -6.85 -4.20 -10.40
CA ASN A 137 -5.87 -5.27 -10.42
C ASN A 137 -4.46 -4.69 -10.55
N LEU A 138 -3.59 -5.05 -9.62
CA LEU A 138 -2.20 -4.60 -9.57
C LEU A 138 -1.28 -5.77 -9.89
N GLY A 139 -0.58 -5.69 -11.03
CA GLY A 139 0.39 -6.70 -11.47
C GLY A 139 1.70 -6.71 -10.67
N ALA A 140 1.93 -5.72 -9.81
CA ALA A 140 3.05 -5.66 -8.88
C ALA A 140 2.68 -4.81 -7.66
N THR A 141 3.57 -4.77 -6.66
CA THR A 141 3.45 -3.83 -5.54
C THR A 141 3.60 -2.39 -6.03
N MET A 142 2.63 -1.55 -5.65
CA MET A 142 2.51 -0.15 -6.05
C MET A 142 2.46 0.78 -4.85
N VAL A 143 2.74 2.05 -5.11
CA VAL A 143 2.65 3.12 -4.15
C VAL A 143 1.48 4.03 -4.50
N PHE A 144 0.53 4.19 -3.58
CA PHE A 144 -0.61 5.07 -3.74
C PHE A 144 -0.38 6.33 -2.92
N THR A 145 -0.54 7.48 -3.57
CA THR A 145 -0.53 8.80 -2.91
C THR A 145 -1.80 9.56 -3.27
N PRO A 146 -2.40 10.32 -2.34
CA PRO A 146 -3.52 11.18 -2.65
C PRO A 146 -3.16 12.15 -3.79
N TYR A 147 -4.02 12.27 -4.78
CA TYR A 147 -3.75 13.18 -5.89
C TYR A 147 -3.84 14.64 -5.42
N ALA A 148 -2.69 15.30 -5.31
CA ALA A 148 -2.58 16.68 -4.85
C ALA A 148 -2.83 17.73 -5.98
N GLY A 149 -3.17 17.31 -7.19
CA GLY A 149 -3.21 18.20 -8.36
C GLY A 149 -1.82 18.50 -8.92
N PRO A 150 -1.73 19.22 -10.06
CA PRO A 150 -0.48 19.87 -10.42
C PRO A 150 -0.13 20.86 -9.31
N SER A 151 1.01 20.68 -8.66
CA SER A 151 1.56 21.73 -7.80
C SER A 151 1.70 23.00 -8.65
N PHE A 152 1.06 24.09 -8.23
CA PHE A 152 1.26 25.40 -8.85
C PHE A 152 2.75 25.72 -8.80
N LYS A 153 3.44 25.56 -9.93
CA LYS A 153 4.81 26.04 -10.08
C LYS A 153 4.72 27.51 -10.44
N PHE A 154 5.18 28.40 -9.55
CA PHE A 154 5.50 29.76 -9.96
C PHE A 154 6.59 29.68 -11.03
N LYS A 155 6.34 30.34 -12.18
CA LYS A 155 7.37 30.59 -13.18
C LYS A 155 8.28 31.71 -12.69
#